data_AF-A0A4D4J385-F1
#
_entry.id   AF-A0A4D4J385-F1
#
_cell.length_a   1.000
_cell.length_b   1.000
_cell.length_c   1.000
_cell.angle_alpha   90.00
_cell.angle_beta   90.00
_cell.angle_gamma   90.00
#
_symmetry.space_group_name_H-M   'P 1'
#
loop_
_entity.id
_entity.type
_entity.pdbx_description
1 polymer ?
#
loop_
_entity_poly.entity_id
_entity_poly.type
_entity_poly.pdbx_seq_one_letter_code
_entity_poly.pdbx_strand_id
1 'polypeptide(L)'
;MTLTMHVLPVGVSLLNEENGAPRTVRRALDPATSHTEDRRVDVELAHRAGGNVGPLTVAALVGEEVCDRLRRADAEWCAEWTSVEAYKNQPEYVAPTGESYVLIATDTTEGLRAAFLAATRYALDGTITYVNDPLAARTQPIEPGRVYLLRVPGLDLTETGEGPRTDHPWRALGAIGGMITETAMQAAHGTWHVVLHCSGGYKPVLPYLLVMAEGIRTEFEHRHPQDRRPKPELTAAATHRSKPGSPEHIVELPVRYLTGRPLTKARALVNQLKQEGRDTELSADEYSDIAGMLLKEDTGGRLTLSQSGLIMTEALWLRS
;
A
#
# COMPACT_ATOMS: atom_id res chain seq x y z
N MET A 1 -7.29 -23.49 -3.09
CA MET A 1 -7.65 -22.59 -1.98
C MET A 1 -7.39 -21.18 -2.46
N THR A 2 -8.35 -20.28 -2.29
CA THR A 2 -8.25 -18.88 -2.72
C THR A 2 -7.98 -18.03 -1.50
N LEU A 3 -7.01 -17.14 -1.58
CA LEU A 3 -6.65 -16.17 -0.54
C LEU A 3 -6.89 -14.77 -1.09
N THR A 4 -7.33 -13.84 -0.25
CA THR A 4 -7.53 -12.44 -0.67
C THR A 4 -6.64 -11.51 0.11
N MET A 5 -5.94 -10.61 -0.60
CA MET A 5 -5.13 -9.55 0.00
C MET A 5 -5.76 -8.20 -0.30
N HIS A 6 -6.30 -7.53 0.72
CA HIS A 6 -6.83 -6.18 0.60
C HIS A 6 -5.71 -5.17 0.82
N VAL A 7 -5.44 -4.34 -0.19
CA VAL A 7 -4.46 -3.25 -0.12
C VAL A 7 -5.23 -1.94 0.02
N LEU A 8 -5.02 -1.28 1.17
CA LEU A 8 -5.84 -0.16 1.64
C LEU A 8 -4.94 1.07 1.85
N PRO A 9 -4.88 2.02 0.91
CA PRO A 9 -4.35 3.34 1.24
C PRO A 9 -5.28 4.02 2.24
N VAL A 10 -4.72 4.52 3.35
CA VAL A 10 -5.53 5.08 4.43
C VAL A 10 -5.47 6.60 4.43
N GLY A 11 -6.64 7.23 4.41
CA GLY A 11 -6.79 8.66 4.61
C GLY A 11 -7.09 8.99 6.07
N VAL A 12 -7.30 10.28 6.36
CA VAL A 12 -7.63 10.75 7.72
C VAL A 12 -9.14 10.70 8.04
N SER A 13 -9.95 10.07 7.18
CA SER A 13 -11.41 10.12 7.28
C SER A 13 -11.95 9.60 8.61
N LEU A 14 -11.34 8.58 9.19
CA LEU A 14 -11.71 8.03 10.49
C LEU A 14 -11.55 9.03 11.66
N LEU A 15 -10.72 10.06 11.47
CA LEU A 15 -10.47 11.12 12.47
C LEU A 15 -11.44 12.31 12.32
N ASN A 16 -12.21 12.37 11.22
CA ASN A 16 -13.14 13.46 10.97
C ASN A 16 -14.42 13.30 11.79
N GLU A 17 -14.89 14.39 12.40
CA GLU A 17 -16.10 14.35 13.25
C GLU A 17 -17.37 14.00 12.46
N GLU A 18 -17.42 14.42 11.19
CA GLU A 18 -18.56 14.27 10.29
C GLU A 18 -18.88 12.81 9.96
N ASN A 19 -17.92 11.89 10.11
CA ASN A 19 -18.09 10.48 9.81
C ASN A 19 -18.64 9.66 10.99
N GLY A 20 -19.04 10.33 12.09
CA GLY A 20 -19.73 9.68 13.21
C GLY A 20 -18.84 8.91 14.19
N ALA A 21 -17.52 8.87 13.96
CA ALA A 21 -16.58 8.24 14.88
C ALA A 21 -16.60 8.94 16.27
N PRO A 22 -16.81 8.19 17.38
CA PRO A 22 -16.85 8.75 18.71
C PRO A 22 -15.56 9.50 19.06
N ARG A 23 -15.67 10.57 19.87
CA ARG A 23 -14.52 11.36 20.31
C ARG A 23 -13.43 10.52 20.99
N THR A 24 -13.81 9.46 21.70
CA THR A 24 -12.86 8.52 22.33
C THR A 24 -11.98 7.80 21.31
N VAL A 25 -12.56 7.38 20.19
CA VAL A 25 -11.83 6.77 19.07
C VAL A 25 -10.96 7.82 18.37
N ARG A 26 -11.53 8.99 18.05
CA ARG A 26 -10.80 10.06 17.33
C ARG A 26 -9.63 10.65 18.12
N ARG A 27 -9.63 10.55 19.45
CA ARG A 27 -8.54 10.98 20.33
C ARG A 27 -7.56 9.86 20.69
N ALA A 28 -7.84 8.61 20.33
CA ALA A 28 -6.90 7.53 20.56
C ALA A 28 -5.59 7.81 19.80
N LEU A 29 -4.46 7.53 20.45
CA LEU A 29 -3.10 7.83 19.98
C LEU A 29 -2.84 9.31 19.65
N ASP A 30 -3.66 10.24 20.13
CA ASP A 30 -3.38 11.66 19.98
C ASP A 30 -2.23 12.05 20.92
N PRO A 31 -1.06 12.49 20.41
CA PRO A 31 0.06 12.88 21.24
C PRO A 31 -0.32 13.95 22.27
N ALA A 32 -1.22 14.87 21.91
CA ALA A 32 -1.68 15.95 22.79
C ALA A 32 -2.50 15.45 23.99
N THR A 33 -2.98 14.21 23.95
CA THR A 33 -3.72 13.57 25.05
C THR A 33 -2.88 12.57 25.84
N SER A 34 -1.69 12.22 25.34
CA SER A 34 -0.77 11.32 26.03
C SER A 34 0.09 12.11 27.02
N HIS A 35 0.18 11.67 28.27
CA HIS A 35 1.06 12.29 29.29
C HIS A 35 2.56 12.07 29.03
N THR A 36 2.90 11.40 27.93
CA THR A 36 4.25 11.20 27.43
C THR A 36 4.63 12.37 26.52
N GLU A 37 5.53 13.23 27.00
CA GLU A 37 6.13 14.37 26.28
C GLU A 37 6.31 14.11 24.78
N ASP A 38 5.67 14.93 23.92
CA ASP A 38 5.99 15.23 22.51
C ASP A 38 6.49 14.08 21.59
N ARG A 39 6.16 12.82 21.89
CA ARG A 39 6.57 11.70 21.05
C ARG A 39 5.69 11.66 19.81
N ARG A 40 6.31 11.94 18.67
CA ARG A 40 5.72 11.68 17.35
C ARG A 40 5.23 10.23 17.29
N VAL A 41 4.05 10.02 16.71
CA VAL A 41 3.40 8.70 16.66
C VAL A 41 4.29 7.66 15.99
N ASP A 42 5.03 8.04 14.96
CA ASP A 42 5.93 7.13 14.25
C ASP A 42 7.05 6.57 15.13
N VAL A 43 7.59 7.39 16.05
CA VAL A 43 8.62 6.97 17.00
C VAL A 43 8.05 5.99 18.02
N GLU A 44 6.84 6.25 18.54
CA GLU A 44 6.19 5.36 19.50
C GLU A 44 5.86 4.01 18.86
N LEU A 45 5.29 3.99 17.66
CA LEU A 45 4.98 2.74 16.96
C LEU A 45 6.25 1.94 16.64
N ALA A 46 7.31 2.57 16.14
CA ALA A 46 8.57 1.89 15.87
C ALA A 46 9.22 1.34 17.16
N HIS A 47 9.18 2.10 18.25
CA HIS A 47 9.68 1.65 19.55
C HIS A 47 8.91 0.42 20.05
N ARG A 48 7.58 0.43 19.96
CA ARG A 48 6.71 -0.67 20.39
C ARG A 48 6.83 -1.91 19.52
N ALA A 49 7.07 -1.73 18.23
CA ALA A 49 7.36 -2.82 17.30
C ALA A 49 8.77 -3.42 17.50
N GLY A 50 9.65 -2.77 18.27
CA GLY A 50 11.02 -3.23 18.48
C GLY A 50 11.96 -2.95 17.32
N GLY A 51 11.65 -1.99 16.43
CA GLY A 51 12.51 -1.60 15.30
C GLY A 51 11.74 -1.23 14.04
N ASN A 52 12.30 -1.58 12.88
CA ASN A 52 11.70 -1.27 11.58
C ASN A 52 10.53 -2.18 11.21
N VAL A 53 10.51 -3.41 11.72
CA VAL A 53 9.39 -4.33 11.53
C VAL A 53 9.13 -5.07 12.82
N GLY A 54 7.86 -5.18 13.21
CA GLY A 54 7.48 -6.01 14.34
C GLY A 54 6.00 -5.94 14.70
N PRO A 55 5.56 -6.82 15.61
CA PRO A 55 4.17 -6.88 16.03
C PRO A 55 3.82 -5.72 16.96
N LEU A 56 2.61 -5.19 16.82
CA LEU A 56 1.98 -4.24 17.73
C LEU A 56 0.75 -4.87 18.35
N THR A 57 0.68 -4.87 19.68
CA THR A 57 -0.53 -5.26 20.42
C THR A 57 -1.50 -4.09 20.49
N VAL A 58 -2.65 -4.23 19.85
CA VAL A 58 -3.59 -3.12 19.66
C VAL A 58 -4.15 -2.60 20.99
N ALA A 59 -4.61 -3.50 21.86
CA ALA A 59 -5.17 -3.13 23.15
C ALA A 59 -4.18 -2.41 24.07
N ALA A 60 -2.87 -2.70 23.94
CA ALA A 60 -1.83 -2.01 24.70
C ALA A 60 -1.63 -0.56 24.26
N LEU A 61 -2.03 -0.21 23.03
CA LEU A 61 -1.85 1.12 22.44
C LEU A 61 -3.10 2.00 22.57
N VAL A 62 -4.29 1.43 22.40
CA VAL A 62 -5.55 2.20 22.39
C VAL A 62 -6.56 1.81 23.46
N GLY A 63 -6.29 0.73 24.21
CA GLY A 63 -7.22 0.18 25.20
C GLY A 63 -8.30 -0.72 24.59
N GLU A 64 -8.78 -1.68 25.38
CA GLU A 64 -9.80 -2.66 24.96
C GLU A 64 -11.11 -2.01 24.54
N GLU A 65 -11.56 -0.96 25.23
CA GLU A 65 -12.82 -0.27 24.89
C GLU A 65 -12.78 0.29 23.46
N VAL A 66 -11.66 0.90 23.06
CA VAL A 66 -11.51 1.45 21.71
C VAL A 66 -11.44 0.33 20.69
N CYS A 67 -10.73 -0.76 20.99
CA CYS A 67 -10.67 -1.95 20.12
C CYS A 67 -12.07 -2.50 19.85
N ASP A 68 -12.86 -2.68 20.90
CA ASP A 68 -14.22 -3.21 20.84
C ASP A 68 -15.16 -2.31 20.06
N ARG A 69 -15.02 -0.99 20.19
CA ARG A 69 -15.78 -0.02 19.39
C ARG A 69 -15.42 -0.11 17.92
N LEU A 70 -14.12 -0.15 17.59
CA LEU A 70 -13.64 -0.21 16.21
C LEU A 70 -14.05 -1.50 15.49
N ARG A 71 -14.03 -2.64 16.19
CA ARG A 71 -14.47 -3.94 15.64
C ARG A 71 -15.97 -3.99 15.33
N ARG A 72 -16.79 -3.25 16.09
CA ARG A 72 -18.26 -3.20 15.93
C ARG A 72 -18.75 -1.98 15.15
N ALA A 73 -17.83 -1.13 14.69
CA ALA A 73 -18.18 0.10 14.02
C ALA A 73 -18.89 -0.16 12.68
N ASP A 74 -19.73 0.77 12.26
CA ASP A 74 -20.28 0.75 10.91
C ASP A 74 -19.16 1.00 9.90
N ALA A 75 -19.25 0.38 8.74
CA ALA A 75 -18.27 0.54 7.67
C ALA A 75 -18.14 2.00 7.22
N GLU A 76 -19.23 2.75 7.32
CA GLU A 76 -19.33 4.14 6.87
C GLU A 76 -18.44 5.13 7.65
N TRP A 77 -17.85 4.72 8.78
CA TRP A 77 -16.93 5.58 9.55
C TRP A 77 -15.67 5.94 8.77
N CYS A 78 -15.23 5.12 7.82
CA CYS A 78 -14.15 5.48 6.91
C CYS A 78 -14.26 4.80 5.56
N ALA A 79 -13.73 5.46 4.53
CA ALA A 79 -13.83 4.99 3.15
C ALA A 79 -13.13 3.63 2.92
N GLU A 80 -12.11 3.31 3.70
CA GLU A 80 -11.38 2.04 3.60
C GLU A 80 -12.26 0.86 4.03
N TRP A 81 -13.06 1.02 5.09
CA TRP A 81 -13.99 -0.02 5.53
C TRP A 81 -15.18 -0.14 4.59
N THR A 82 -15.77 0.99 4.17
CA THR A 82 -16.84 1.00 3.17
C THR A 82 -16.41 0.28 1.88
N SER A 83 -15.18 0.52 1.42
CA SER A 83 -14.66 -0.10 0.20
C SER A 83 -14.49 -1.62 0.31
N VAL A 84 -14.02 -2.12 1.47
CA VAL A 84 -13.91 -3.56 1.72
C VAL A 84 -15.29 -4.20 1.79
N GLU A 85 -16.22 -3.61 2.54
CA GLU A 85 -17.58 -4.16 2.66
C GLU A 85 -18.34 -4.12 1.33
N ALA A 86 -18.25 -3.02 0.56
CA ALA A 86 -18.83 -2.93 -0.77
C ALA A 86 -18.26 -4.00 -1.71
N TYR A 87 -16.95 -4.28 -1.62
CA TYR A 87 -16.32 -5.34 -2.40
C TYR A 87 -16.82 -6.74 -2.02
N LYS A 88 -16.94 -7.02 -0.72
CA LYS A 88 -17.45 -8.30 -0.19
C LYS A 88 -18.92 -8.55 -0.48
N ASN A 89 -19.70 -7.49 -0.67
CA ASN A 89 -21.13 -7.56 -0.97
C ASN A 89 -21.44 -7.73 -2.47
N GLN A 90 -20.41 -7.81 -3.34
CA GLN A 90 -20.63 -8.07 -4.76
C GLN A 90 -21.17 -9.49 -5.00
N PRO A 91 -22.10 -9.70 -5.95
CA PRO A 91 -22.66 -11.02 -6.26
C PRO A 91 -21.61 -12.08 -6.62
N GLU A 92 -20.52 -11.66 -7.26
CA GLU A 92 -19.39 -12.49 -7.69
C GLU A 92 -18.35 -12.74 -6.59
N TYR A 93 -18.47 -12.11 -5.42
CA TYR A 93 -17.54 -12.31 -4.32
C TYR A 93 -17.70 -13.73 -3.77
N VAL A 94 -16.64 -14.53 -3.93
CA VAL A 94 -16.54 -15.85 -3.31
C VAL A 94 -15.67 -15.71 -2.07
N ALA A 95 -16.24 -16.03 -0.91
CA ALA A 95 -15.53 -15.96 0.36
C ALA A 95 -14.20 -16.75 0.29
N PRO A 96 -13.06 -16.10 0.49
CA PRO A 96 -11.77 -16.76 0.42
C PRO A 96 -11.53 -17.63 1.64
N THR A 97 -10.56 -18.53 1.54
CA THR A 97 -10.10 -19.36 2.67
C THR A 97 -9.31 -18.58 3.71
N GLY A 98 -8.87 -17.38 3.38
CA GLY A 98 -8.18 -16.47 4.27
C GLY A 98 -8.03 -15.07 3.66
N GLU A 99 -8.05 -14.06 4.52
CA GLU A 99 -7.90 -12.65 4.13
C GLU A 99 -6.72 -12.02 4.84
N SER A 100 -5.93 -11.24 4.12
CA SER A 100 -4.89 -10.39 4.70
C SER A 100 -5.15 -8.94 4.34
N TYR A 101 -4.74 -8.03 5.23
CA TYR A 101 -4.98 -6.60 5.07
C TYR A 101 -3.64 -5.86 5.11
N VAL A 102 -3.39 -5.05 4.09
CA VAL A 102 -2.16 -4.25 3.91
C VAL A 102 -2.58 -2.79 3.91
N LEU A 103 -2.43 -2.11 5.05
CA LEU A 103 -2.79 -0.71 5.21
C LEU A 103 -1.55 0.15 4.93
N ILE A 104 -1.67 1.09 3.99
CA ILE A 104 -0.60 2.00 3.59
C ILE A 104 -0.89 3.36 4.21
N ALA A 105 0.02 3.83 5.05
CA ALA A 105 -0.07 5.10 5.76
C ALA A 105 0.95 6.11 5.25
N THR A 106 0.58 7.38 5.22
CA THR A 106 1.54 8.49 5.17
C THR A 106 2.37 8.52 6.46
N ASP A 107 3.47 9.26 6.49
CA ASP A 107 4.28 9.42 7.71
C ASP A 107 3.86 10.60 8.59
N THR A 108 2.78 11.27 8.22
CA THR A 108 2.13 12.27 9.06
C THR A 108 1.51 11.64 10.29
N THR A 109 1.49 12.37 11.41
CA THR A 109 0.87 11.92 12.66
C THR A 109 -0.58 11.47 12.45
N GLU A 110 -1.38 12.27 11.75
CA GLU A 110 -2.79 11.96 11.51
C GLU A 110 -2.97 10.75 10.59
N GLY A 111 -2.14 10.61 9.55
CA GLY A 111 -2.20 9.47 8.65
C GLY A 111 -1.87 8.15 9.34
N LEU A 112 -0.80 8.12 10.15
CA LEU A 112 -0.43 6.94 10.94
C LEU A 112 -1.50 6.58 11.98
N ARG A 113 -2.06 7.59 12.66
CA ARG A 113 -3.14 7.36 13.64
C ARG A 113 -4.38 6.77 12.96
N ALA A 114 -4.84 7.39 11.88
CA ALA A 114 -5.99 6.92 11.13
C ALA A 114 -5.78 5.49 10.61
N ALA A 115 -4.60 5.20 10.07
CA ALA A 115 -4.24 3.88 9.57
C ALA A 115 -4.17 2.81 10.68
N PHE A 116 -3.60 3.13 11.84
CA PHE A 116 -3.57 2.22 12.98
C PHE A 116 -4.98 1.90 13.49
N LEU A 117 -5.83 2.91 13.64
CA LEU A 117 -7.22 2.73 14.07
C LEU A 117 -8.05 1.97 13.03
N ALA A 118 -7.84 2.24 11.73
CA ALA A 118 -8.48 1.49 10.65
C ALA A 118 -8.04 0.01 10.64
N ALA A 119 -6.75 -0.26 10.87
CA ALA A 119 -6.18 -1.60 10.93
C ALA A 119 -6.73 -2.43 12.11
N THR A 120 -7.05 -1.77 13.23
CA THR A 120 -7.59 -2.41 14.44
C THR A 120 -8.87 -3.20 14.17
N ARG A 121 -9.73 -2.74 13.25
CA ARG A 121 -10.95 -3.45 12.85
C ARG A 121 -10.64 -4.86 12.33
N TYR A 122 -9.54 -5.01 11.60
CA TYR A 122 -9.15 -6.26 10.94
C TYR A 122 -8.26 -7.16 11.81
N ALA A 123 -7.66 -6.62 12.88
CA ALA A 123 -6.75 -7.34 13.76
C ALA A 123 -7.52 -8.21 14.78
N LEU A 124 -8.11 -9.32 14.29
CA LEU A 124 -8.95 -10.22 15.09
C LEU A 124 -8.20 -10.87 16.26
N ASP A 125 -6.91 -11.16 16.08
CA ASP A 125 -6.02 -11.68 17.12
C ASP A 125 -5.42 -10.56 18.01
N GLY A 126 -5.83 -9.31 17.79
CA GLY A 126 -5.32 -8.14 18.51
C GLY A 126 -3.91 -7.70 18.10
N THR A 127 -3.36 -8.23 17.01
CA THR A 127 -1.99 -7.93 16.56
C THR A 127 -1.96 -7.30 15.17
N ILE A 128 -1.13 -6.27 15.00
CA ILE A 128 -0.81 -5.66 13.69
C ILE A 128 0.69 -5.79 13.47
N THR A 129 1.12 -6.25 12.29
CA THR A 129 2.53 -6.17 11.91
C THR A 129 2.83 -4.77 11.38
N TYR A 130 3.58 -3.99 12.15
CA TYR A 130 4.00 -2.65 11.74
C TYR A 130 5.29 -2.72 10.95
N VAL A 131 5.32 -2.01 9.82
CA VAL A 131 6.49 -1.82 8.96
C VAL A 131 6.76 -0.33 8.87
N ASN A 132 7.80 0.12 9.55
CA ASN A 132 8.20 1.53 9.59
C ASN A 132 8.84 2.01 8.28
N ASP A 133 9.59 1.13 7.60
CA ASP A 133 10.21 1.38 6.30
C ASP A 133 10.10 0.13 5.41
N PRO A 134 9.25 0.14 4.37
CA PRO A 134 9.09 -0.95 3.43
C PRO A 134 10.37 -1.33 2.69
N LEU A 135 11.32 -0.41 2.48
CA LEU A 135 12.59 -0.73 1.81
C LEU A 135 13.45 -1.63 2.69
N ALA A 136 13.43 -1.42 4.00
CA ALA A 136 14.12 -2.28 4.97
C ALA A 136 13.42 -3.65 5.12
N ALA A 137 12.11 -3.70 4.89
CA ALA A 137 11.27 -4.90 5.06
C ALA A 137 10.98 -5.66 3.75
N ARG A 138 11.54 -5.24 2.61
CA ARG A 138 11.12 -5.68 1.27
C ARG A 138 11.18 -7.18 0.99
N THR A 139 11.92 -7.95 1.80
CA THR A 139 12.01 -9.42 1.68
C THR A 139 11.07 -10.17 2.63
N GLN A 140 10.29 -9.46 3.44
CA GLN A 140 9.37 -10.09 4.39
C GLN A 140 8.02 -10.35 3.70
N PRO A 141 7.61 -11.62 3.58
CA PRO A 141 6.32 -11.95 2.98
C PRO A 141 5.15 -11.53 3.87
N ILE A 142 4.01 -11.30 3.24
CA ILE A 142 2.72 -11.04 3.89
C ILE A 142 2.06 -12.39 4.19
N GLU A 143 1.87 -12.69 5.47
CA GLU A 143 1.24 -13.95 5.88
C GLU A 143 -0.29 -13.92 5.67
N PRO A 144 -0.91 -15.05 5.28
CA PRO A 144 -2.36 -15.21 5.28
C PRO A 144 -2.98 -14.93 6.66
N GLY A 145 -4.11 -14.23 6.71
CA GLY A 145 -4.83 -13.99 7.98
C GLY A 145 -4.24 -12.87 8.84
N ARG A 146 -3.25 -12.11 8.34
CA ARG A 146 -2.56 -11.06 9.08
C ARG A 146 -2.91 -9.67 8.58
N VAL A 147 -2.77 -8.71 9.50
CA VAL A 147 -2.88 -7.28 9.22
C VAL A 147 -1.50 -6.64 9.26
N TYR A 148 -1.15 -5.92 8.21
CA TYR A 148 0.08 -5.16 8.08
C TYR A 148 -0.25 -3.66 8.02
N LEU A 149 0.50 -2.86 8.77
CA LEU A 149 0.48 -1.40 8.69
C LEU A 149 1.84 -0.92 8.19
N LEU A 150 1.88 -0.41 6.96
CA LEU A 150 3.10 0.02 6.28
C LEU A 150 3.11 1.53 6.20
N ARG A 151 4.08 2.14 6.88
CA ARG A 151 4.37 3.57 6.76
C ARG A 151 5.12 3.82 5.45
N VAL A 152 4.81 4.91 4.76
CA VAL A 152 5.61 5.42 3.64
C VAL A 152 6.37 6.67 4.11
N PRO A 153 7.65 6.57 4.50
CA PRO A 153 8.40 7.71 5.02
C PRO A 153 8.56 8.82 3.98
N GLY A 154 8.37 10.07 4.39
CA GLY A 154 8.41 11.26 3.55
C GLY A 154 7.19 11.45 2.65
N LEU A 155 6.14 10.64 2.79
CA LEU A 155 4.92 10.80 2.01
C LEU A 155 3.99 11.84 2.67
N ASP A 156 4.33 13.11 2.47
CA ASP A 156 3.44 14.23 2.71
C ASP A 156 3.41 15.11 1.45
N LEU A 157 2.26 15.15 0.75
CA LEU A 157 2.04 15.99 -0.43
C LEU A 157 1.24 17.27 -0.07
N THR A 158 1.03 17.54 1.23
CA THR A 158 0.34 18.74 1.72
C THR A 158 1.31 19.88 1.99
N GLU A 159 2.56 19.55 2.33
CA GLU A 159 3.65 20.52 2.49
C GLU A 159 4.17 20.96 1.13
N THR A 160 3.64 22.09 0.65
CA THR A 160 4.05 22.79 -0.59
C THR A 160 3.63 22.12 -1.90
N GLY A 161 3.21 22.90 -2.90
CA GLY A 161 2.80 22.40 -4.22
C GLY A 161 3.90 21.71 -5.05
N GLU A 162 5.05 21.47 -4.42
CA GLU A 162 6.17 20.68 -4.90
C GLU A 162 6.10 19.38 -4.09
N GLY A 163 5.83 18.23 -4.72
CA GLY A 163 5.76 16.93 -4.03
C GLY A 163 7.02 16.58 -3.22
N PRO A 164 7.13 15.36 -2.67
CA PRO A 164 8.18 14.99 -1.74
C PRO A 164 9.53 15.24 -2.40
N ARG A 165 10.40 15.99 -1.73
CA ARG A 165 11.71 16.41 -2.26
C ARG A 165 12.72 15.27 -2.41
N THR A 166 12.31 14.04 -2.09
CA THR A 166 13.16 12.86 -2.09
C THR A 166 12.51 11.71 -2.84
N ASP A 167 13.34 10.79 -3.32
CA ASP A 167 12.90 9.59 -4.02
C ASP A 167 12.32 8.52 -3.08
N HIS A 168 12.56 8.66 -1.78
CA HIS A 168 12.28 7.62 -0.79
C HIS A 168 10.81 7.16 -0.74
N PRO A 169 9.79 8.05 -0.75
CA PRO A 169 8.38 7.63 -0.70
C PRO A 169 7.98 6.77 -1.90
N TRP A 170 8.46 7.14 -3.09
CA TRP A 170 8.17 6.43 -4.34
C TRP A 170 8.82 5.05 -4.36
N ARG A 171 10.04 4.97 -3.82
CA ARG A 171 10.74 3.71 -3.67
C ARG A 171 10.07 2.80 -2.64
N ALA A 172 9.63 3.35 -1.51
CA ALA A 172 8.89 2.62 -0.49
C ALA A 172 7.57 2.06 -1.04
N LEU A 173 6.81 2.83 -1.84
CA LEU A 173 5.63 2.32 -2.53
C LEU A 173 5.96 1.16 -3.49
N GLY A 174 7.03 1.29 -4.28
CA GLY A 174 7.46 0.18 -5.13
C GLY A 174 7.90 -1.06 -4.34
N ALA A 175 8.57 -0.88 -3.19
CA ALA A 175 8.93 -1.97 -2.29
C ALA A 175 7.70 -2.69 -1.71
N ILE A 176 6.63 -1.95 -1.37
CA ILE A 176 5.34 -2.53 -0.98
C ILE A 176 4.78 -3.40 -2.12
N GLY A 177 4.81 -2.90 -3.35
CA GLY A 177 4.42 -3.67 -4.54
C GLY A 177 5.25 -4.95 -4.72
N GLY A 178 6.57 -4.87 -4.47
CA GLY A 178 7.47 -6.02 -4.47
C GLY A 178 7.11 -7.06 -3.40
N MET A 179 6.82 -6.64 -2.16
CA MET A 179 6.39 -7.52 -1.06
C MET A 179 5.08 -8.26 -1.39
N ILE A 180 4.10 -7.54 -1.95
CA ILE A 180 2.82 -8.11 -2.40
C ILE A 180 3.07 -9.13 -3.51
N THR A 181 3.90 -8.77 -4.49
CA THR A 181 4.23 -9.64 -5.62
C THR A 181 4.90 -10.92 -5.16
N GLU A 182 5.91 -10.81 -4.30
CA GLU A 182 6.65 -11.95 -3.78
C GLU A 182 5.71 -12.88 -2.99
N THR A 183 4.88 -12.32 -2.13
CA THR A 183 3.88 -13.09 -1.37
C THR A 183 2.94 -13.86 -2.28
N ALA A 184 2.35 -13.16 -3.26
CA ALA A 184 1.36 -13.75 -4.15
C ALA A 184 1.98 -14.81 -5.08
N MET A 185 3.23 -14.61 -5.50
CA MET A 185 3.98 -15.51 -6.38
C MET A 185 4.58 -16.71 -5.65
N GLN A 186 4.92 -16.61 -4.37
CA GLN A 186 5.54 -17.69 -3.61
C GLN A 186 4.53 -18.60 -2.91
N ALA A 187 3.27 -18.21 -2.82
CA ALA A 187 2.28 -18.89 -2.00
C ALA A 187 2.19 -20.40 -2.29
N ALA A 188 2.68 -21.21 -1.36
CA ALA A 188 2.47 -22.65 -1.33
C ALA A 188 1.00 -23.01 -1.00
N HIS A 189 0.28 -22.07 -0.40
CA HIS A 189 -1.01 -22.30 0.27
C HIS A 189 -2.25 -21.97 -0.58
N GLY A 190 -2.09 -21.42 -1.79
CA GLY A 190 -3.23 -21.08 -2.63
C GLY A 190 -2.95 -20.03 -3.69
N THR A 191 -4.02 -19.67 -4.40
CA THR A 191 -4.01 -18.58 -5.38
C THR A 191 -4.44 -17.30 -4.70
N TRP A 192 -3.60 -16.27 -4.78
CA TRP A 192 -3.94 -14.96 -4.23
C TRP A 192 -4.75 -14.14 -5.22
N HIS A 193 -5.79 -13.49 -4.70
CA HIS A 193 -6.47 -12.37 -5.33
C HIS A 193 -6.11 -11.11 -4.56
N VAL A 194 -5.37 -10.21 -5.21
CA VAL A 194 -5.00 -8.92 -4.63
C VAL A 194 -6.05 -7.89 -5.04
N VAL A 195 -6.60 -7.16 -4.08
CA VAL A 195 -7.60 -6.11 -4.29
C VAL A 195 -7.03 -4.79 -3.80
N LEU A 196 -6.70 -3.89 -4.71
CA LEU A 196 -6.29 -2.53 -4.40
C LEU A 196 -7.51 -1.62 -4.30
N HIS A 197 -7.82 -1.17 -3.08
CA HIS A 197 -8.96 -0.29 -2.82
C HIS A 197 -8.59 1.18 -3.04
N CYS A 198 -9.12 1.79 -4.09
CA CYS A 198 -8.84 3.18 -4.50
C CYS A 198 -9.96 4.16 -4.10
N SER A 199 -10.81 3.79 -3.15
CA SER A 199 -11.98 4.61 -2.74
C SER A 199 -11.67 5.58 -1.60
N GLY A 200 -10.84 5.14 -0.68
CA GLY A 200 -10.33 5.94 0.44
C GLY A 200 -8.92 6.45 0.18
N GLY A 201 -8.20 6.71 1.26
CA GLY A 201 -6.79 7.05 1.16
C GLY A 201 -6.50 8.52 0.98
N TYR A 202 -5.21 8.80 0.98
CA TYR A 202 -4.67 10.10 0.62
C TYR A 202 -4.77 10.32 -0.90
N LYS A 203 -5.87 10.94 -1.38
CA LYS A 203 -6.19 11.08 -2.82
C LYS A 203 -5.03 11.47 -3.74
N PRO A 204 -4.11 12.40 -3.36
CA PRO A 204 -2.97 12.74 -4.19
C PRO A 204 -2.03 11.57 -4.53
N VAL A 205 -2.05 10.49 -3.73
CA VAL A 205 -1.21 9.30 -3.97
C VAL A 205 -1.83 8.27 -4.93
N LEU A 206 -3.12 8.39 -5.27
CA LEU A 206 -3.83 7.39 -6.08
C LEU A 206 -3.17 7.07 -7.43
N PRO A 207 -2.68 8.04 -8.23
CA PRO A 207 -1.99 7.72 -9.48
C PRO A 207 -0.76 6.82 -9.27
N TYR A 208 -0.01 7.04 -8.18
CA TYR A 208 1.19 6.27 -7.85
C TYR A 208 0.87 4.87 -7.33
N LEU A 209 -0.26 4.70 -6.64
CA LEU A 209 -0.77 3.37 -6.28
C LEU A 209 -1.20 2.57 -7.50
N LEU A 210 -1.77 3.22 -8.52
CA LEU A 210 -2.06 2.57 -9.80
C LEU A 210 -0.76 2.16 -10.50
N VAL A 211 0.29 2.98 -10.50
CA VAL A 211 1.60 2.57 -11.02
C VAL A 211 2.17 1.37 -10.25
N MET A 212 2.05 1.34 -8.92
CA MET A 212 2.41 0.17 -8.12
C MET A 212 1.61 -1.07 -8.55
N ALA A 213 0.29 -0.92 -8.77
CA ALA A 213 -0.58 -1.98 -9.27
C ALA A 213 -0.14 -2.48 -10.67
N GLU A 214 0.27 -1.58 -11.56
CA GLU A 214 0.80 -1.94 -12.87
C GLU A 214 2.10 -2.75 -12.77
N GLY A 215 2.97 -2.41 -11.81
CA GLY A 215 4.16 -3.20 -11.50
C GLY A 215 3.83 -4.62 -11.00
N ILE A 216 2.90 -4.73 -10.05
CA ILE A 216 2.41 -6.03 -9.56
C ILE A 216 1.81 -6.85 -10.70
N ARG A 217 0.92 -6.25 -11.51
CA ARG A 217 0.28 -6.91 -12.64
C ARG A 217 1.30 -7.38 -13.67
N THR A 218 2.32 -6.56 -13.96
CA THR A 218 3.41 -6.92 -14.86
C THR A 218 4.09 -8.22 -14.47
N GLU A 219 4.39 -8.40 -13.18
CA GLU A 219 5.00 -9.63 -12.67
C GLU A 219 4.04 -10.81 -12.66
N PHE A 220 2.76 -10.59 -12.34
CA PHE A 220 1.75 -11.66 -12.41
C PHE A 220 1.58 -12.19 -13.84
N GLU A 221 1.58 -11.30 -14.85
CA GLU A 221 1.45 -11.66 -16.27
C GLU A 221 2.69 -12.36 -16.83
N HIS A 222 3.89 -11.95 -16.41
CA HIS A 222 5.17 -12.41 -16.99
C HIS A 222 5.94 -13.39 -16.10
N ARG A 223 5.21 -14.16 -15.29
CA ARG A 223 5.78 -15.26 -14.51
C ARG A 223 6.55 -16.25 -15.39
N HIS A 224 7.54 -16.93 -14.82
CA HIS A 224 8.34 -17.90 -15.54
C HIS A 224 7.46 -18.99 -16.19
N PRO A 225 7.67 -19.34 -17.48
CA PRO A 225 6.86 -20.35 -18.17
C PRO A 225 6.85 -21.75 -17.52
N GLN A 226 7.86 -22.04 -16.70
CA GLN A 226 7.99 -23.29 -15.96
C GLN A 226 7.15 -23.32 -14.67
N ASP A 227 6.61 -22.18 -14.24
CA ASP A 227 5.76 -22.08 -13.06
C ASP A 227 4.34 -22.56 -13.37
N ARG A 228 4.06 -23.79 -12.94
CA ARG A 228 2.75 -24.45 -13.11
C ARG A 228 1.72 -24.04 -12.05
N ARG A 229 2.07 -23.20 -11.08
CA ARG A 229 1.13 -22.74 -10.06
C ARG A 229 0.00 -21.94 -10.72
N PRO A 230 -1.18 -21.81 -10.10
CA PRO A 230 -2.19 -20.88 -10.59
C PRO A 230 -1.67 -19.44 -10.55
N LYS A 231 -2.11 -18.61 -11.48
CA LYS A 231 -1.68 -17.21 -11.56
C LYS A 231 -2.49 -16.37 -10.57
N PRO A 232 -1.86 -15.54 -9.72
CA PRO A 232 -2.57 -14.56 -8.93
C PRO A 232 -3.30 -13.53 -9.78
N GLU A 233 -4.34 -12.97 -9.21
CA GLU A 233 -5.16 -11.94 -9.82
C GLU A 233 -4.98 -10.62 -9.09
N LEU A 234 -5.15 -9.50 -9.82
CA LEU A 234 -5.10 -8.16 -9.27
C LEU A 234 -6.31 -7.37 -9.79
N THR A 235 -7.09 -6.84 -8.87
CA THR A 235 -8.19 -5.90 -9.16
C THR A 235 -7.88 -4.58 -8.46
N ALA A 236 -7.96 -3.46 -9.20
CA ALA A 236 -8.06 -2.13 -8.58
C ALA A 236 -9.52 -1.70 -8.58
N ALA A 237 -10.04 -1.28 -7.44
CA ALA A 237 -11.47 -1.07 -7.22
C ALA A 237 -11.74 0.26 -6.53
N ALA A 238 -12.70 1.03 -7.02
CA ALA A 238 -13.21 2.24 -6.36
C ALA A 238 -14.70 2.10 -6.06
N THR A 239 -15.17 2.59 -4.91
CA THR A 239 -16.60 2.71 -4.64
C THR A 239 -17.14 3.92 -5.38
N HIS A 240 -18.29 3.72 -6.00
CA HIS A 240 -19.05 4.78 -6.64
C HIS A 240 -20.48 4.76 -6.13
N ARG A 241 -21.02 5.95 -5.86
CA ARG A 241 -22.42 6.14 -5.50
C ARG A 241 -23.07 6.93 -6.63
N SER A 242 -23.95 6.28 -7.39
CA SER A 242 -24.57 6.92 -8.55
C SER A 242 -25.50 8.07 -8.17
N LYS A 243 -26.21 7.97 -7.02
CA LYS A 243 -27.12 9.00 -6.50
C LYS A 243 -27.14 9.02 -4.96
N PRO A 244 -27.44 10.15 -4.31
CA PRO A 244 -27.69 10.18 -2.87
C PRO A 244 -28.73 9.12 -2.47
N GLY A 245 -28.43 8.30 -1.46
CA GLY A 245 -29.28 7.21 -0.98
C GLY A 245 -29.23 5.89 -1.76
N SER A 246 -28.50 5.82 -2.88
CA SER A 246 -28.21 4.55 -3.55
C SER A 246 -27.08 3.78 -2.85
N PRO A 247 -27.11 2.44 -2.83
CA PRO A 247 -26.00 1.64 -2.34
C PRO A 247 -24.74 1.94 -3.15
N GLU A 248 -23.59 1.91 -2.48
CA GLU A 248 -22.30 1.99 -3.16
C GLU A 248 -22.06 0.71 -3.95
N HIS A 249 -21.52 0.84 -5.15
CA HIS A 249 -21.06 -0.28 -5.97
C HIS A 249 -19.58 -0.10 -6.29
N ILE A 250 -18.93 -1.21 -6.62
CA ILE A 250 -17.54 -1.21 -7.04
C ILE A 250 -17.44 -0.91 -8.53
N VAL A 251 -16.48 -0.05 -8.87
CA VAL A 251 -16.02 0.21 -10.23
C VAL A 251 -14.58 -0.28 -10.32
N GLU A 252 -14.31 -1.19 -11.25
CA GLU A 252 -12.96 -1.63 -11.53
C GLU A 252 -12.19 -0.55 -12.29
N LEU A 253 -11.00 -0.23 -11.80
CA LEU A 253 -10.08 0.70 -12.43
C LEU A 253 -9.14 -0.05 -13.37
N PRO A 254 -8.84 0.49 -14.56
CA PRO A 254 -7.94 -0.16 -15.48
C PRO A 254 -6.50 -0.14 -14.93
N VAL A 255 -5.93 -1.32 -14.73
CA VAL A 255 -4.51 -1.51 -14.38
C VAL A 255 -3.79 -2.09 -15.58
N ARG A 256 -2.88 -1.34 -16.20
CA ARG A 256 -2.09 -1.84 -17.33
C ARG A 256 -0.96 -2.76 -16.84
N TYR A 257 -0.21 -3.31 -17.76
CA TYR A 257 1.03 -4.02 -17.46
C TYR A 257 2.03 -3.84 -18.59
N LEU A 258 3.32 -3.87 -18.26
CA LEU A 258 4.38 -3.76 -19.25
C LEU A 258 4.53 -5.09 -20.00
N THR A 259 4.73 -5.03 -21.30
CA THR A 259 4.97 -6.21 -22.15
C THR A 259 5.96 -5.88 -23.27
N GLY A 260 6.41 -6.89 -24.01
CA GLY A 260 7.28 -6.73 -25.19
C GLY A 260 8.58 -5.96 -24.90
N ARG A 261 8.88 -4.98 -25.75
CA ARG A 261 10.10 -4.15 -25.63
C ARG A 261 10.14 -3.31 -24.36
N PRO A 262 9.07 -2.56 -23.96
CA PRO A 262 9.06 -1.83 -22.70
C PRO A 262 9.41 -2.67 -21.47
N LEU A 263 8.87 -3.89 -21.35
CA LEU A 263 9.22 -4.79 -20.25
C LEU A 263 10.68 -5.21 -20.28
N THR A 264 11.19 -5.58 -21.45
CA THR A 264 12.58 -6.00 -21.62
C THR A 264 13.53 -4.87 -21.21
N LYS A 265 13.23 -3.64 -21.61
CA LYS A 265 13.99 -2.43 -21.24
C LYS A 265 13.86 -2.09 -19.76
N ALA A 266 12.68 -2.21 -19.18
CA ALA A 266 12.49 -2.00 -17.74
C ALA A 266 13.30 -3.00 -16.90
N ARG A 267 13.33 -4.28 -17.28
CA ARG A 267 14.16 -5.30 -16.59
C ARG A 267 15.66 -5.07 -16.79
N ALA A 268 16.08 -4.70 -18.00
CA ALA A 268 17.47 -4.33 -18.26
C ALA A 268 17.90 -3.14 -17.38
N LEU A 269 17.04 -2.11 -17.29
CA LEU A 269 17.25 -0.95 -16.42
C LEU A 269 17.38 -1.36 -14.95
N VAL A 270 16.48 -2.19 -14.43
CA VAL A 270 16.56 -2.69 -13.05
C VAL A 270 17.88 -3.42 -12.80
N ASN A 271 18.32 -4.26 -13.75
CA ASN A 271 19.56 -5.00 -13.62
C ASN A 271 20.80 -4.11 -13.67
N GLN A 272 20.80 -3.09 -14.53
CA GLN A 272 21.85 -2.08 -14.54
C GLN A 272 21.92 -1.33 -13.21
N LEU A 273 20.78 -0.85 -12.70
CA LEU A 273 20.71 -0.12 -11.42
C LEU A 273 21.16 -0.97 -10.22
N LYS A 274 20.96 -2.29 -10.27
CA LYS A 274 21.47 -3.23 -9.26
C LYS A 274 22.99 -3.41 -9.32
N GLN A 275 23.55 -3.46 -10.52
CA GLN A 275 24.97 -3.74 -10.74
C GLN A 275 25.84 -2.50 -10.53
N GLU A 276 25.39 -1.36 -11.06
CA GLU A 276 26.19 -0.13 -11.16
C GLU A 276 25.80 0.91 -10.11
N GLY A 277 24.64 0.74 -9.47
CA GLY A 277 24.09 1.70 -8.52
C GLY A 277 23.01 2.58 -9.14
N ARG A 278 22.39 3.42 -8.32
CA ARG A 278 21.23 4.25 -8.73
C ARG A 278 21.62 5.59 -9.34
N ASP A 279 22.85 6.03 -9.09
CA ASP A 279 23.41 7.26 -9.64
C ASP A 279 24.04 7.06 -11.04
N THR A 280 23.92 5.85 -11.58
CA THR A 280 24.38 5.48 -12.92
C THR A 280 23.73 6.37 -13.98
N GLU A 281 24.55 6.84 -14.90
CA GLU A 281 24.09 7.63 -16.04
C GLU A 281 23.36 6.74 -17.07
N LEU A 282 22.14 7.14 -17.41
CA LEU A 282 21.28 6.38 -18.31
C LEU A 282 21.30 6.98 -19.72
N SER A 283 21.50 6.15 -20.74
CA SER A 283 21.50 6.56 -22.14
C SER A 283 20.08 6.74 -22.70
N ALA A 284 19.81 7.89 -23.32
CA ALA A 284 18.52 8.17 -23.94
C ALA A 284 18.23 7.29 -25.15
N ASP A 285 19.25 6.99 -25.94
CA ASP A 285 19.11 6.09 -27.08
C ASP A 285 18.76 4.67 -26.62
N GLU A 286 19.38 4.22 -25.53
CA GLU A 286 19.17 2.88 -25.00
C GLU A 286 17.77 2.69 -24.42
N TYR A 287 17.24 3.69 -23.72
CA TYR A 287 15.98 3.61 -22.98
C TYR A 287 14.83 4.43 -23.58
N SER A 288 14.93 4.80 -24.85
CA SER A 288 13.91 5.56 -25.58
C SER A 288 12.49 4.96 -25.49
N ASP A 289 12.37 3.63 -25.50
CA ASP A 289 11.07 2.92 -25.39
C ASP A 289 10.35 3.14 -24.04
N ILE A 290 11.08 3.53 -23.00
CA ILE A 290 10.55 3.76 -21.64
C ILE A 290 10.78 5.20 -21.14
N ALA A 291 11.35 6.07 -21.99
CA ALA A 291 11.49 7.49 -21.73
C ALA A 291 10.12 8.18 -21.66
N GLY A 292 9.95 9.12 -20.74
CA GLY A 292 8.66 9.77 -20.46
C GLY A 292 7.68 8.90 -19.64
N MET A 293 7.85 7.58 -19.63
CA MET A 293 7.10 6.66 -18.78
C MET A 293 7.82 6.40 -17.46
N LEU A 294 9.03 5.83 -17.52
CA LEU A 294 9.83 5.46 -16.35
C LEU A 294 11.01 6.42 -16.14
N LEU A 295 11.44 7.11 -17.19
CA LEU A 295 12.56 8.05 -17.15
C LEU A 295 12.08 9.47 -17.42
N LYS A 296 12.75 10.44 -16.80
CA LYS A 296 12.60 11.86 -17.06
C LYS A 296 13.98 12.48 -17.28
N GLU A 297 14.02 13.55 -18.05
CA GLU A 297 15.23 14.36 -18.21
C GLU A 297 15.33 15.34 -17.04
N ASP A 298 16.50 15.44 -16.41
CA ASP A 298 16.78 16.45 -15.40
C ASP A 298 17.16 17.80 -16.05
N THR A 299 17.37 18.84 -15.23
CA THR A 299 17.75 20.17 -15.72
C THR A 299 19.11 20.22 -16.44
N GLY A 300 19.94 19.17 -16.28
CA GLY A 300 21.24 19.02 -16.93
C GLY A 300 21.19 18.15 -18.19
N GLY A 301 20.02 17.73 -18.65
CA GLY A 301 19.87 16.86 -19.81
C GLY A 301 20.15 15.38 -19.54
N ARG A 302 20.32 14.98 -18.27
CA ARG A 302 20.57 13.59 -17.90
C ARG A 302 19.26 12.86 -17.66
N LEU A 303 19.17 11.61 -18.10
CA LEU A 303 18.02 10.77 -17.76
C LEU A 303 18.12 10.25 -16.34
N THR A 304 17.04 10.46 -15.59
CA THR A 304 16.84 9.99 -14.21
C THR A 304 15.51 9.25 -14.11
N LEU A 305 15.31 8.47 -13.05
CA LEU A 305 14.03 7.81 -12.81
C LEU A 305 12.95 8.86 -12.53
N SER A 306 11.80 8.72 -13.20
CA SER A 306 10.58 9.42 -12.81
C SER A 306 10.03 8.82 -11.50
N GLN A 307 9.03 9.45 -10.88
CA GLN A 307 8.35 8.87 -9.71
C GLN A 307 7.75 7.51 -10.05
N SER A 308 7.12 7.40 -11.22
CA SER A 308 6.62 6.13 -11.75
C SER A 308 7.75 5.12 -12.02
N GLY A 309 8.90 5.61 -12.51
CA GLY A 309 10.12 4.82 -12.67
C GLY A 309 10.63 4.23 -11.36
N LEU A 310 10.70 5.04 -10.30
CA LEU A 310 11.12 4.61 -8.96
C LEU A 310 10.18 3.52 -8.42
N ILE A 311 8.87 3.70 -8.54
CA ILE A 311 7.87 2.71 -8.08
C ILE A 311 7.99 1.42 -8.88
N MET A 312 7.99 1.53 -10.21
CA MET A 312 8.03 0.37 -11.12
C MET A 312 9.32 -0.43 -10.95
N THR A 313 10.48 0.24 -10.94
CA THR A 313 11.77 -0.46 -10.81
C THR A 313 11.91 -1.16 -9.47
N GLU A 314 11.38 -0.60 -8.38
CA GLU A 314 11.37 -1.24 -7.07
C GLU A 314 10.38 -2.40 -6.98
N ALA A 315 9.21 -2.29 -7.61
CA ALA A 315 8.24 -3.39 -7.68
C ALA A 315 8.80 -4.59 -8.47
N LEU A 316 9.56 -4.33 -9.53
CA LEU A 316 10.25 -5.35 -10.35
C LEU A 316 11.57 -5.85 -9.72
N TRP A 317 12.02 -5.22 -8.62
CA TRP A 317 13.38 -5.38 -8.09
C TRP A 317 13.67 -6.80 -7.61
N LEU A 318 12.72 -7.51 -7.01
CA LEU A 318 13.02 -8.82 -6.42
C LEU A 318 13.19 -9.94 -7.47
N ARG A 319 12.70 -9.74 -8.70
CA ARG A 319 12.64 -10.80 -9.72
C ARG A 319 13.46 -10.56 -10.99
N SER A 320 14.11 -9.41 -11.11
CA SER A 320 15.04 -9.10 -12.23
C SER A 320 16.47 -9.55 -11.92
#